data_AF-A0A397EWM6-F1
#
_entry.id   AF-A0A397EWM6-F1
#
_cell.length_a   1.000
_cell.length_b   1.000
_cell.length_c   1.000
_cell.angle_alpha   90.00
_cell.angle_beta   90.00
_cell.angle_gamma   90.00
#
_symmetry.space_group_name_H-M   'P 1'
#
loop_
_entity.id
_entity.type
_entity.pdbx_description
1 polymer ?
#
loop_
_entity_poly.entity_id
_entity_poly.type
_entity_poly.pdbx_seq_one_letter_code
_entity_poly.pdbx_strand_id
1 'polypeptide(L)'
;HFGTSTATISVDELAQTCNLLGNESRAALVTDSHATGYVLAEALDRDDSVSVRDFCAWWIAEDKFDKLAAYLSSKFDAANVLERQNDVCRFRLLGSQQSLALSRVFSVVESAKTELSIQDYTVSQTTLEQIFNGFAAKQTQETGVARGLDVKKKKKRKAKKQPKSKEHDNYQAHRA
;
A
#
# COMPACT_ATOMS: atom_id res chain seq x y z
N HIS A 1 24.46 -32.19 -8.14
CA HIS A 1 23.01 -31.95 -8.21
C HIS A 1 22.42 -32.16 -6.82
N PHE A 2 22.32 -31.10 -6.02
CA PHE A 2 21.58 -31.17 -4.75
C PHE A 2 20.17 -30.63 -5.02
N GLY A 3 19.23 -31.55 -5.24
CA GLY A 3 17.82 -31.21 -5.18
C GLY A 3 17.46 -30.97 -3.73
N THR A 4 17.55 -29.73 -3.26
CA THR A 4 16.86 -29.33 -2.03
C THR A 4 15.39 -29.33 -2.35
N SER A 5 14.69 -30.41 -1.98
CA SER A 5 13.23 -30.40 -1.94
C SER A 5 12.84 -29.27 -0.98
N THR A 6 12.36 -28.16 -1.52
CA THR A 6 11.78 -27.08 -0.73
C THR A 6 10.51 -27.63 -0.09
N ALA A 7 10.46 -27.68 1.24
CA ALA A 7 9.24 -27.99 1.95
C ALA A 7 8.16 -26.97 1.53
N THR A 8 6.96 -27.47 1.25
CA THR A 8 5.80 -26.67 0.83
C THR A 8 4.64 -26.89 1.79
N ILE A 9 3.67 -25.98 1.73
CA ILE A 9 2.39 -26.02 2.43
C ILE A 9 1.32 -26.00 1.35
N SER A 10 0.45 -27.01 1.33
CA SER A 10 -0.69 -27.06 0.41
C SER A 10 -1.84 -26.16 0.88
N VAL A 11 -2.82 -25.94 -0.01
CA VAL A 11 -4.05 -25.20 0.31
C VAL A 11 -4.78 -25.79 1.50
N ASP A 12 -4.90 -27.12 1.56
CA ASP A 12 -5.61 -27.84 2.62
C ASP A 12 -4.89 -27.75 3.98
N GLU A 13 -3.55 -27.66 3.96
CA GLU A 13 -2.72 -27.60 5.17
C GLU A 13 -2.60 -26.17 5.73
N LEU A 14 -2.93 -25.13 4.95
CA LEU A 14 -2.70 -23.74 5.33
C LEU A 14 -3.40 -23.37 6.64
N ALA A 15 -4.69 -23.67 6.75
CA ALA A 15 -5.49 -23.33 7.94
C ALA A 15 -4.96 -24.05 9.19
N GLN A 16 -4.63 -25.34 9.07
CA GLN A 16 -4.05 -26.11 10.16
C GLN A 16 -2.67 -25.57 10.56
N THR A 17 -1.84 -25.20 9.59
CA THR A 17 -0.50 -24.63 9.83
C THR A 17 -0.60 -23.31 10.58
N CYS A 18 -1.50 -22.41 10.18
CA CYS A 18 -1.76 -21.15 10.88
C CYS A 18 -2.22 -21.37 12.34
N ASN A 19 -3.09 -22.35 12.57
CA ASN A 19 -3.53 -22.73 13.92
C ASN A 19 -2.36 -23.27 14.77
N LEU A 20 -1.52 -24.15 14.22
CA LEU A 20 -0.35 -24.71 14.91
C LEU A 20 0.68 -23.63 15.28
N LEU A 21 0.80 -22.58 14.47
CA LEU A 21 1.66 -21.43 14.74
C LEU A 21 1.03 -20.41 15.73
N GLY A 22 -0.18 -20.68 16.23
CA GLY A 22 -0.82 -19.90 17.27
C GLY A 22 -1.63 -18.70 16.78
N ASN A 23 -1.91 -18.61 15.47
CA ASN A 23 -2.81 -17.59 14.93
C ASN A 23 -3.61 -18.14 13.74
N GLU A 24 -4.77 -18.74 14.02
CA GLU A 24 -5.66 -19.28 12.99
C GLU A 24 -6.19 -18.21 12.02
N SER A 25 -6.39 -16.97 12.50
CA SER A 25 -6.94 -15.88 11.69
C SER A 25 -6.04 -15.48 10.53
N ARG A 26 -4.75 -15.86 10.59
CA ARG A 26 -3.77 -15.59 9.53
C ARG A 26 -4.16 -16.20 8.19
N ALA A 27 -4.79 -17.38 8.22
CA ALA A 27 -5.23 -18.03 6.99
C ALA A 27 -6.22 -17.16 6.20
N ALA A 28 -7.06 -16.39 6.90
CA ALA A 28 -8.02 -15.47 6.27
C ALA A 28 -7.36 -14.24 5.63
N LEU A 29 -6.08 -13.97 5.91
CA LEU A 29 -5.32 -12.90 5.25
C LEU A 29 -4.75 -13.34 3.90
N VAL A 30 -4.73 -14.64 3.60
CA VAL A 30 -4.24 -15.17 2.32
C VAL A 30 -5.37 -15.09 1.29
N THR A 31 -5.56 -13.90 0.73
CA THR A 31 -6.56 -13.63 -0.31
C THR A 31 -6.00 -12.65 -1.34
N ASP A 32 -6.54 -12.67 -2.56
CA ASP A 32 -6.18 -11.73 -3.64
C ASP A 32 -6.37 -10.25 -3.28
N SER A 33 -7.29 -9.98 -2.35
CA SER A 33 -7.61 -8.62 -1.91
C SER A 33 -6.72 -8.11 -0.78
N HIS A 34 -5.95 -8.99 -0.12
CA HIS A 34 -5.11 -8.61 1.00
C HIS A 34 -3.78 -8.01 0.52
N ALA A 35 -3.36 -6.91 1.15
CA ALA A 35 -2.22 -6.09 0.73
C ALA A 35 -0.89 -6.86 0.53
N THR A 36 -0.65 -7.90 1.32
CA THR A 36 0.56 -8.74 1.25
C THR A 36 0.23 -10.22 1.04
N GLY A 37 -0.98 -10.63 1.40
CA GLY A 37 -1.41 -12.03 1.37
C GLY A 37 -1.73 -12.52 -0.04
N TYR A 38 -1.99 -11.61 -0.96
CA TYR A 38 -2.22 -11.93 -2.37
C TYR A 38 -1.05 -12.71 -3.00
N VAL A 39 0.20 -12.48 -2.54
CA VAL A 39 1.38 -13.18 -3.06
C VAL A 39 1.32 -14.68 -2.76
N LEU A 40 0.88 -15.04 -1.55
CA LEU A 40 0.70 -16.44 -1.19
C LEU A 40 -0.55 -17.03 -1.85
N ALA A 41 -1.63 -16.25 -1.96
CA ALA A 41 -2.85 -16.67 -2.64
C ALA A 41 -2.58 -17.01 -4.12
N GLU A 42 -1.86 -16.15 -4.84
CA GLU A 42 -1.47 -16.39 -6.22
C GLU A 42 -0.59 -17.63 -6.39
N ALA A 43 0.33 -17.88 -5.44
CA ALA A 43 1.15 -19.09 -5.46
C ALA A 43 0.31 -20.35 -5.24
N LEU A 44 -0.61 -20.31 -4.29
CA LEU A 44 -1.53 -21.40 -4.00
C LEU A 44 -2.47 -21.69 -5.19
N ASP A 45 -3.01 -20.66 -5.84
CA ASP A 45 -3.89 -20.82 -7.00
C ASP A 45 -3.18 -21.41 -8.22
N ARG A 46 -1.89 -21.07 -8.40
CA ARG A 46 -1.10 -21.50 -9.55
C ARG A 46 -0.47 -22.88 -9.35
N ASP A 47 0.09 -23.12 -8.16
CA ASP A 47 0.98 -24.24 -7.88
C ASP A 47 0.41 -25.22 -6.83
N ASP A 48 -0.83 -25.00 -6.37
CA ASP A 48 -1.54 -25.75 -5.29
C ASP A 48 -0.77 -25.81 -3.96
N SER A 49 0.27 -24.99 -3.85
CA SER A 49 1.19 -24.99 -2.73
C SER A 49 2.02 -23.72 -2.67
N VAL A 50 2.50 -23.40 -1.49
CA VAL A 50 3.46 -22.32 -1.26
C VAL A 50 4.70 -22.86 -0.56
N SER A 51 5.87 -22.29 -0.85
CA SER A 51 7.07 -22.72 -0.15
C SER A 51 6.99 -22.32 1.32
N VAL A 52 7.47 -23.20 2.22
CA VAL A 52 7.56 -22.89 3.66
C VAL A 52 8.40 -21.63 3.89
N ARG A 53 9.39 -21.38 3.04
CA ARG A 53 10.22 -20.16 3.11
C ARG A 53 9.39 -18.91 2.89
N ASP A 54 8.58 -18.87 1.83
CA ASP A 54 7.79 -17.69 1.48
C ASP A 54 6.65 -17.48 2.49
N PHE A 55 6.00 -18.56 2.90
CA PHE A 55 5.00 -18.52 3.98
C PHE A 55 5.60 -17.97 5.29
N CYS A 56 6.76 -18.46 5.71
CA CYS A 56 7.42 -17.96 6.92
C CYS A 56 7.90 -16.50 6.78
N ALA A 57 8.41 -16.11 5.61
CA ALA A 57 8.81 -14.73 5.36
C ALA A 57 7.62 -13.78 5.46
N TRP A 58 6.50 -14.14 4.84
CA TRP A 58 5.25 -13.41 4.95
C TRP A 58 4.73 -13.39 6.39
N TRP A 59 4.72 -14.52 7.09
CA TRP A 59 4.31 -14.60 8.49
C TRP A 59 5.11 -13.62 9.35
N ILE A 60 6.45 -13.64 9.26
CA ILE A 60 7.31 -12.74 10.03
C ILE A 60 7.03 -11.27 9.68
N ALA A 61 6.78 -10.96 8.40
CA ALA A 61 6.45 -9.60 7.97
C ALA A 61 5.11 -9.12 8.57
N GLU A 62 4.09 -9.98 8.56
CA GLU A 62 2.80 -9.69 9.19
C GLU A 62 2.95 -9.48 10.72
N ASP A 63 3.79 -10.27 11.40
CA ASP A 63 4.01 -10.13 12.86
C ASP A 63 4.67 -8.79 13.19
N LYS A 64 5.62 -8.37 12.36
CA LYS A 64 6.28 -7.08 12.48
C LYS A 64 5.30 -5.94 12.25
N PHE A 65 4.45 -6.08 11.23
CA PHE A 65 3.42 -5.09 10.93
C PHE A 65 2.43 -4.94 12.09
N ASP A 66 1.91 -6.04 12.63
CA ASP A 66 0.95 -6.01 13.74
C ASP A 66 1.55 -5.35 14.98
N LYS A 67 2.81 -5.68 15.31
CA LYS A 67 3.53 -5.05 16.42
C LYS A 67 3.73 -3.55 16.20
N LEU A 68 4.09 -3.13 14.98
CA LEU A 68 4.25 -1.72 14.64
C LEU A 68 2.93 -0.96 14.70
N ALA A 69 1.86 -1.52 14.12
CA ALA A 69 0.53 -0.92 14.12
C ALA A 69 -0.01 -0.76 15.55
N ALA A 70 0.15 -1.79 16.39
CA ALA A 70 -0.22 -1.74 17.80
C ALA A 70 0.61 -0.71 18.56
N TYR A 71 1.93 -0.68 18.34
CA TYR A 71 2.82 0.30 18.98
C TYR A 71 2.41 1.73 18.64
N LEU A 72 2.23 2.05 17.36
CA LEU A 72 1.83 3.41 16.94
C LEU A 72 0.45 3.77 17.49
N SER A 73 -0.51 2.85 17.47
CA SER A 73 -1.85 3.06 18.04
C SER A 73 -1.82 3.28 19.55
N SER A 74 -0.78 2.81 20.26
CA SER A 74 -0.60 3.08 21.69
C SER A 74 0.02 4.45 22.00
N LYS A 75 0.62 5.14 21.01
CA LYS A 75 1.37 6.39 21.19
C LYS A 75 0.67 7.63 20.66
N PHE A 76 -0.28 7.45 19.74
CA PHE A 76 -1.05 8.49 19.06
C PHE A 76 -2.55 8.22 19.20
N ASP A 77 -3.38 9.25 19.02
CA ASP A 77 -4.83 9.12 19.14
C ASP A 77 -5.41 8.22 18.03
N ALA A 78 -4.80 8.25 16.84
CA ALA A 78 -5.01 7.23 15.81
C ALA A 78 -3.79 7.06 14.91
N ALA A 79 -3.58 5.85 14.40
CA ALA A 79 -2.54 5.52 13.41
C ALA A 79 -3.18 4.75 12.24
N ASN A 80 -3.64 5.49 11.22
CA ASN A 80 -4.37 4.91 10.10
C ASN A 80 -3.41 4.46 9.00
N VAL A 81 -3.52 3.21 8.56
CA VAL A 81 -2.74 2.69 7.42
C VAL A 81 -3.25 3.36 6.14
N LEU A 82 -2.36 4.04 5.42
CA LEU A 82 -2.64 4.64 4.12
C LEU A 82 -2.17 3.77 2.96
N GLU A 83 -1.11 3.01 3.18
CA GLU A 83 -0.47 2.19 2.16
C GLU A 83 0.28 1.05 2.85
N ARG A 84 0.25 -0.11 2.22
CA ARG A 84 0.92 -1.31 2.69
C ARG A 84 1.27 -2.13 1.47
N GLN A 85 2.57 -2.37 1.28
CA GLN A 85 3.08 -3.17 0.18
C GLN A 85 4.41 -3.79 0.60
N ASN A 86 4.50 -5.11 0.55
CA ASN A 86 5.68 -5.86 0.97
C ASN A 86 6.13 -5.46 2.40
N ASP A 87 7.37 -4.97 2.50
CA ASP A 87 8.04 -4.50 3.72
C ASP A 87 7.84 -3.00 3.99
N VAL A 88 7.09 -2.30 3.15
CA VAL A 88 6.83 -0.86 3.27
C VAL A 88 5.39 -0.61 3.69
N CYS A 89 5.21 0.23 4.70
CA CYS A 89 3.90 0.71 5.12
C CYS A 89 3.94 2.20 5.45
N ARG A 90 2.81 2.88 5.23
CA ARG A 90 2.66 4.30 5.49
C ARG A 90 1.47 4.54 6.40
N PHE A 91 1.72 5.22 7.51
CA PHE A 91 0.70 5.57 8.49
C PHE A 91 0.38 7.07 8.45
N ARG A 92 -0.90 7.40 8.63
CA ARG A 92 -1.37 8.73 8.99
C ARG A 92 -1.61 8.77 10.49
N LEU A 93 -0.78 9.53 11.18
CA LEU A 93 -0.89 9.75 12.61
C LEU A 93 -1.86 10.90 12.86
N LEU A 94 -2.79 10.71 13.80
CA LEU A 94 -3.72 11.73 14.28
C LEU A 94 -3.50 11.94 15.78
N GLY A 95 -3.69 13.19 16.20
CA GLY A 95 -3.79 13.55 17.61
C GLY A 95 -3.66 15.04 17.84
N SER A 96 -3.54 15.43 19.11
CA SER A 96 -3.23 16.80 19.52
C SER A 96 -1.96 17.38 18.86
N GLN A 97 -1.85 18.71 18.83
CA GLN A 97 -0.65 19.39 18.34
C GLN A 97 0.62 18.94 19.10
N GLN A 98 0.50 18.68 20.41
CA GLN A 98 1.62 18.23 21.22
C GLN A 98 2.02 16.77 20.89
N SER A 99 1.05 15.89 20.61
CA SER A 99 1.33 14.51 20.22
C SER A 99 1.95 14.41 18.83
N LEU A 100 1.54 15.29 17.91
CA LEU A 100 2.02 15.32 16.53
C LEU A 100 3.23 16.24 16.32
N ALA A 101 3.76 16.85 17.39
CA ALA A 101 5.00 17.61 17.32
C ALA A 101 6.10 16.74 16.70
N LEU A 102 6.78 17.25 15.67
CA LEU A 102 7.72 16.46 14.86
C LEU A 102 8.82 15.81 15.71
N SER A 103 9.34 16.53 16.71
CA SER A 103 10.31 16.02 17.68
C SER A 103 9.80 14.81 18.48
N ARG A 104 8.52 14.80 18.86
CA ARG A 104 7.89 13.68 19.55
C ARG A 104 7.67 12.50 18.62
N VAL A 105 7.20 12.74 17.38
CA VAL A 105 7.02 11.67 16.39
C VAL A 105 8.35 10.97 16.14
N PHE A 106 9.42 11.73 15.90
CA PHE A 106 10.77 11.19 15.77
C PHE A 106 11.19 10.38 17.00
N SER A 107 10.99 10.92 18.21
CA SER A 107 11.36 10.25 19.45
C SER A 107 10.61 8.92 19.65
N VAL A 108 9.32 8.88 19.31
CA VAL A 108 8.49 7.67 19.38
C VAL A 108 9.02 6.61 18.41
N VAL A 109 9.22 6.95 17.13
CA VAL A 109 9.68 5.98 16.13
C VAL A 109 11.10 5.49 16.42
N GLU A 110 12.01 6.39 16.80
CA GLU A 110 13.39 6.01 17.17
C GLU A 110 13.43 5.07 18.38
N SER A 111 12.60 5.31 19.39
CA SER A 111 12.57 4.46 20.58
C SER A 111 12.17 3.01 20.28
N ALA A 112 11.45 2.78 19.18
CA ALA A 112 11.01 1.46 18.76
C ALA A 112 11.84 0.88 17.60
N LYS A 113 12.80 1.63 17.04
CA LYS A 113 13.51 1.27 15.80
C LYS A 113 14.16 -0.11 15.90
N THR A 114 14.94 -0.33 16.96
CA THR A 114 15.65 -1.61 17.19
C THR A 114 14.68 -2.73 17.55
N GLU A 115 13.75 -2.49 18.48
CA GLU A 115 12.83 -3.52 18.99
C GLU A 115 11.88 -4.02 17.90
N LEU A 116 11.40 -3.13 17.04
CA LEU A 116 10.46 -3.46 15.96
C LEU A 116 11.16 -3.71 14.63
N SER A 117 12.49 -3.71 14.59
CA SER A 117 13.28 -3.95 13.37
C SER A 117 12.93 -3.00 12.22
N ILE A 118 12.72 -1.72 12.52
CA ILE A 118 12.49 -0.69 11.50
C ILE A 118 13.85 -0.36 10.87
N GLN A 119 14.01 -0.64 9.58
CA GLN A 119 15.27 -0.35 8.87
C GLN A 119 15.45 1.17 8.72
N ASP A 120 14.51 1.81 8.03
CA ASP A 120 14.48 3.24 7.77
C ASP A 120 13.05 3.77 7.87
N TYR A 121 12.90 5.06 8.15
CA TYR A 121 11.60 5.72 8.15
C TYR A 121 11.74 7.18 7.72
N THR A 122 10.62 7.74 7.27
CA THR A 122 10.50 9.17 6.98
C THR A 122 9.27 9.71 7.69
N VAL A 123 9.35 10.96 8.14
CA VAL A 123 8.20 11.68 8.71
C VAL A 123 7.95 12.90 7.85
N SER A 124 6.71 13.06 7.39
CA SER A 124 6.31 14.19 6.56
C SER A 124 4.98 14.74 7.05
N GLN A 125 4.83 16.06 7.01
CA GLN A 125 3.55 16.69 7.30
C GLN A 125 2.59 16.47 6.13
N THR A 126 1.35 16.10 6.42
CA THR A 126 0.31 16.03 5.38
C THR A 126 -0.03 17.46 4.95
N THR A 127 0.13 17.79 3.68
CA THR A 127 -0.19 19.12 3.16
C THR A 127 -1.70 19.26 2.94
N LEU A 128 -2.20 20.50 2.92
CA LEU A 128 -3.60 20.76 2.56
C LEU A 128 -3.92 20.22 1.16
N GLU A 129 -3.00 20.36 0.21
CA GLU A 129 -3.15 19.80 -1.14
C GLU A 129 -3.28 18.27 -1.12
N GLN A 130 -2.49 17.56 -0.31
CA GLN A 130 -2.63 16.11 -0.14
C GLN A 130 -3.97 15.72 0.50
N ILE A 131 -4.50 16.54 1.41
CA ILE A 131 -5.85 16.36 1.98
C ILE A 131 -6.90 16.54 0.89
N PHE A 132 -6.80 17.62 0.09
CA PHE A 132 -7.72 17.89 -1.03
C PHE A 132 -7.67 16.79 -2.10
N ASN A 133 -6.48 16.36 -2.51
CA ASN A 133 -6.29 15.26 -3.47
C ASN A 133 -6.89 13.95 -2.93
N GLY A 134 -6.75 13.69 -1.62
CA GLY A 134 -7.38 12.55 -0.96
C GLY A 134 -8.92 12.60 -1.00
N PHE A 135 -9.52 13.78 -0.87
CA PHE A 135 -10.97 13.94 -1.04
C PHE A 135 -11.41 13.74 -2.49
N ALA A 136 -10.68 14.29 -3.47
CA ALA A 136 -10.99 14.15 -4.89
C ALA A 136 -10.87 12.69 -5.39
N ALA A 137 -9.87 11.95 -4.91
CA ALA A 137 -9.70 10.53 -5.26
C ALA A 137 -10.90 9.68 -4.83
N LYS A 138 -11.47 9.95 -3.64
CA LYS A 138 -12.67 9.25 -3.14
C LYS A 138 -13.91 9.56 -3.98
N GLN A 139 -14.07 10.80 -4.45
CA GLN A 139 -15.20 11.19 -5.31
C GLN A 139 -15.16 10.52 -6.68
N THR A 140 -13.97 10.19 -7.19
CA THR A 140 -13.84 9.52 -8.49
C THR A 140 -14.29 8.06 -8.41
N GLN A 141 -14.09 7.38 -7.28
CA GLN A 141 -14.62 6.03 -7.03
C GLN A 141 -16.14 5.98 -6.83
N GLU A 142 -16.79 7.08 -6.41
CA GLU A 142 -18.24 7.17 -6.18
C GLU A 142 -19.04 7.81 -7.34
N THR A 143 -18.41 8.11 -8.49
CA THR A 143 -19.14 8.59 -9.68
C THR A 143 -19.91 7.44 -10.36
N GLY A 144 -20.98 7.00 -9.70
CA GLY A 144 -22.16 6.49 -10.39
C GLY A 144 -22.54 7.48 -11.49
N VAL A 145 -22.58 6.97 -12.71
CA VAL A 145 -22.74 7.72 -13.96
C VAL A 145 -23.97 8.63 -13.88
N ALA A 146 -23.78 9.92 -13.58
CA ALA A 146 -24.85 10.90 -13.71
C ALA A 146 -25.11 11.12 -15.21
N ARG A 147 -25.92 10.25 -15.82
CA ARG A 147 -26.46 10.45 -17.17
C ARG A 147 -27.42 11.63 -17.13
N GLY A 148 -26.99 12.76 -17.66
CA GLY A 148 -27.88 13.87 -17.95
C GLY A 148 -27.15 15.02 -18.59
N LEU A 149 -27.32 15.17 -19.91
CA LEU A 149 -27.66 16.42 -20.62
C LEU A 149 -27.49 16.19 -22.13
N ASP A 150 -28.60 15.87 -22.80
CA ASP A 150 -28.73 15.86 -24.26
C ASP A 150 -28.53 17.28 -24.83
N VAL A 151 -27.36 17.56 -25.40
CA VAL A 151 -27.15 18.76 -26.20
C VAL A 151 -27.39 18.44 -27.68
N LYS A 152 -28.52 18.97 -28.17
CA LYS A 152 -29.03 18.90 -29.54
C LYS A 152 -27.95 19.20 -30.60
N LYS A 153 -27.79 18.27 -31.55
CA LYS A 153 -26.96 18.38 -32.76
C LYS A 153 -27.36 19.58 -33.64
N LYS A 154 -26.41 20.47 -33.95
CA LYS A 154 -26.47 21.36 -35.13
C LYS A 154 -25.33 21.02 -36.10
N LYS A 155 -25.69 20.64 -37.33
CA LYS A 155 -24.80 20.40 -38.49
C LYS A 155 -24.50 21.71 -39.24
N LYS A 156 -23.31 21.76 -39.89
CA LYS A 156 -22.82 22.57 -41.07
C LYS A 156 -21.54 23.36 -40.70
N ARG A 157 -20.43 23.43 -41.46
CA ARG A 157 -20.00 23.03 -42.83
C ARG A 157 -18.45 22.96 -42.86
N LYS A 158 -17.88 22.20 -43.81
CA LYS A 158 -16.42 22.02 -44.06
C LYS A 158 -15.76 23.25 -44.74
N ALA A 159 -14.49 23.52 -44.43
CA ALA A 159 -13.47 23.99 -45.38
C ALA A 159 -12.04 23.76 -44.82
N LYS A 160 -11.06 23.71 -45.73
CA LYS A 160 -9.79 22.95 -45.71
C LYS A 160 -8.61 23.94 -45.81
N LYS A 161 -7.48 23.68 -45.11
CA LYS A 161 -6.06 23.78 -45.57
C LYS A 161 -5.06 24.20 -44.46
N GLN A 162 -3.99 23.39 -44.33
CA GLN A 162 -2.67 23.73 -43.74
C GLN A 162 -1.79 24.43 -44.81
N PRO A 163 -0.70 25.16 -44.43
CA PRO A 163 0.63 24.53 -44.37
C PRO A 163 1.56 25.01 -43.21
N LYS A 164 2.74 24.38 -43.17
CA LYS A 164 3.75 24.19 -42.10
C LYS A 164 4.74 25.36 -41.80
N SER A 165 5.53 25.13 -40.73
CA SER A 165 6.97 25.48 -40.47
C SER A 165 7.17 26.64 -39.46
N LYS A 166 8.14 26.70 -38.51
CA LYS A 166 9.42 26.02 -38.14
C LYS A 166 9.62 26.16 -36.59
N GLU A 167 10.11 25.16 -35.85
CA GLU A 167 11.51 24.94 -35.39
C GLU A 167 12.08 25.98 -34.40
N HIS A 168 12.31 25.60 -33.13
CA HIS A 168 13.62 25.50 -32.43
C HIS A 168 13.46 25.51 -30.88
N ASP A 169 14.17 24.57 -30.23
CA ASP A 169 14.92 24.68 -28.95
C ASP A 169 14.23 25.16 -27.65
N ASN A 170 14.60 24.74 -26.45
CA ASN A 170 15.56 23.81 -25.85
C ASN A 170 15.28 23.96 -24.35
N TYR A 171 15.08 22.88 -23.59
CA TYR A 171 15.00 22.98 -22.12
C TYR A 171 15.91 21.94 -21.48
N GLN A 172 17.03 22.43 -20.95
CA GLN A 172 17.89 21.71 -20.04
C GLN A 172 17.26 21.61 -18.66
N ALA A 173 17.39 20.44 -18.05
CA ALA A 173 17.02 20.16 -16.67
C ALA A 173 18.24 20.37 -15.75
N HIS A 174 18.08 21.19 -14.70
CA HIS A 174 18.96 21.17 -13.54
C HIS A 174 18.27 20.42 -12.40
N ARG A 175 18.97 19.43 -11.84
CA ARG A 175 18.60 18.68 -10.64
C ARG A 175 19.69 18.96 -9.61
N ALA A 176 19.28 19.33 -8.40
CA ALA A 176 20.12 19.34 -7.20
C ALA A 176 20.07 17.97 -6.51
#